data_AF-A0A965A7P1-F1
#
_entry.id   AF-A0A965A7P1-F1
#
_cell.length_a   1.000
_cell.length_b   1.000
_cell.length_c   1.000
_cell.angle_alpha   90.00
_cell.angle_beta   90.00
_cell.angle_gamma   90.00
#
_symmetry.space_group_name_H-M   'P 1'
#
loop_
_entity.id
_entity.type
_entity.pdbx_description
1 polymer ?
#
loop_
_entity_poly.entity_id
_entity_poly.type
_entity_poly.pdbx_seq_one_letter_code
_entity_poly.pdbx_strand_id
1 'polypeptide(L)' 'MPDHALALSIVLNKENFPLVQVSYEEAITYLRKDIFWQEGLTKGFSLIQYEDFTLGWANVLDNRLNNLYPAEWRIRMAGN' A
#
# COMPACT_ATOMS: atom_id res chain seq x y z
N MET A 1 -11.53 7.98 -3.85
CA MET A 1 -10.28 7.24 -3.61
C MET A 1 -9.15 8.10 -4.13
N PRO A 2 -8.04 8.29 -3.39
CA PRO A 2 -6.89 9.04 -3.92
C PRO A 2 -6.34 8.32 -5.16
N ASP A 3 -5.90 9.10 -6.15
CA ASP A 3 -5.28 8.54 -7.35
C ASP A 3 -3.97 7.85 -6.99
N HIS A 4 -3.70 6.69 -7.60
CA HIS A 4 -2.45 5.98 -7.39
C HIS A 4 -1.23 6.83 -7.81
N ALA A 5 -1.36 7.64 -8.86
CA ALA A 5 -0.31 8.57 -9.29
C ALA A 5 0.05 9.59 -8.20
N LEU A 6 -0.90 9.94 -7.31
CA LEU A 6 -0.63 10.84 -6.19
C LEU A 6 0.33 10.20 -5.18
N ALA A 7 0.21 8.90 -4.89
CA ALA A 7 1.13 8.21 -3.97
C ALA A 7 2.57 8.16 -4.51
N LEU A 8 2.73 8.09 -5.83
CA LEU A 8 4.03 8.03 -6.49
C LEU A 8 4.61 9.41 -6.82
N SER A 9 3.87 10.48 -6.52
CA SER A 9 4.27 11.84 -6.86
C SER A 9 5.37 12.35 -5.94
N ILE A 10 6.41 12.94 -6.53
CA ILE A 10 7.51 13.59 -5.78
C ILE A 10 7.07 14.85 -5.03
N VAL A 11 5.93 15.45 -5.39
CA VAL A 11 5.38 16.64 -4.73
C VAL A 11 4.43 16.30 -3.57
N LEU A 12 4.14 15.02 -3.36
CA LEU A 12 3.32 14.58 -2.24
C LEU A 12 4.07 14.84 -0.93
N ASN A 13 3.48 15.66 -0.05
CA ASN A 13 3.94 15.73 1.33
C ASN A 13 3.50 14.47 2.09
N LYS A 14 4.40 13.49 2.17
CA LYS A 14 4.17 12.20 2.82
C LYS A 14 3.88 12.32 4.32
N GLU A 15 4.34 13.38 4.97
CA GLU A 15 4.17 13.60 6.41
C GLU A 15 2.70 13.84 6.81
N ASN A 16 1.85 14.22 5.85
CA ASN A 16 0.42 14.43 6.08
C ASN A 16 -0.40 13.14 6.08
N PHE A 17 0.19 11.98 5.78
CA PHE A 17 -0.50 10.72 5.67
C PHE A 17 0.12 9.66 6.59
N PRO A 18 -0.69 8.81 7.24
CA PRO A 18 -0.16 7.66 7.96
C PRO A 18 0.67 6.78 7.02
N LEU A 19 1.81 6.31 7.52
CA LEU A 19 2.69 5.39 6.81
C LEU A 19 2.50 3.97 7.36
N VAL A 20 2.41 3.00 6.47
CA VAL A 20 2.44 1.57 6.79
C VAL A 20 3.74 1.03 6.23
N GLN A 21 4.71 0.80 7.12
CA GLN A 21 5.96 0.16 6.76
C GLN A 21 5.70 -1.33 6.56
N VAL A 22 6.10 -1.84 5.40
CA VAL A 22 5.91 -3.25 5.06
C VAL A 22 7.26 -3.95 4.92
N SER A 23 7.29 -5.22 5.31
CA SER A 23 8.37 -6.14 4.96
C SER A 23 8.37 -6.44 3.46
N TYR A 24 9.43 -7.08 2.97
CA TYR A 24 9.49 -7.52 1.57
C TYR A 24 8.31 -8.44 1.21
N GLU A 25 7.96 -9.39 2.07
CA GLU A 25 6.86 -10.33 1.83
C GLU A 25 5.49 -9.63 1.75
N GLU A 26 5.26 -8.65 2.62
CA GLU A 26 4.06 -7.83 2.62
C GLU A 26 4.02 -6.87 1.42
N ALA A 27 5.17 -6.32 1.00
CA ALA A 27 5.29 -5.52 -0.21
C ALA A 27 4.91 -6.34 -1.45
N ILE A 28 5.42 -7.57 -1.57
CA ILE A 28 5.04 -8.49 -2.64
C ILE A 28 3.55 -8.82 -2.58
N THR A 29 3.01 -9.10 -1.39
CA THR A 29 1.56 -9.34 -1.18
C THR A 29 0.74 -8.12 -1.62
N TYR A 30 1.18 -6.92 -1.26
CA TYR A 30 0.57 -5.66 -1.66
C TYR A 30 0.59 -5.47 -3.18
N LEU A 31 1.73 -5.67 -3.84
CA LEU A 31 1.88 -5.51 -5.30
C LEU A 31 1.12 -6.58 -6.10
N ARG A 32 0.82 -7.73 -5.50
CA ARG A 32 -0.08 -8.75 -6.07
C ARG A 32 -1.56 -8.37 -5.95
N LYS A 33 -1.85 -7.30 -5.21
CA LYS A 33 -3.20 -6.89 -4.79
C LYS A 33 -3.86 -7.92 -3.86
N ASP A 34 -3.07 -8.68 -3.13
CA ASP A 34 -3.53 -9.62 -2.11
C ASP A 34 -3.72 -8.90 -0.76
N ILE A 35 -4.33 -9.59 0.20
CA ILE A 35 -4.71 -9.06 1.52
C ILE A 35 -3.64 -9.43 2.55
N PHE A 36 -3.26 -8.47 3.38
CA PHE A 36 -2.47 -8.67 4.59
C PHE A 36 -2.99 -7.73 5.69
N TRP A 37 -2.55 -7.96 6.92
CA TRP A 37 -2.94 -7.16 8.08
C TRP A 37 -1.80 -7.03 9.07
N GLN A 38 -1.69 -5.84 9.68
CA GLN A 38 -0.77 -5.54 10.78
C GLN A 38 -1.56 -4.93 11.93
N GLU A 39 -1.11 -5.14 13.17
CA GLU A 39 -1.71 -4.50 14.33
C GLU A 39 -1.21 -3.05 14.50
N GLY A 40 -2.02 -2.21 15.15
CA GLY A 40 -1.62 -0.83 15.48
C GLY A 40 -1.68 0.17 14.32
N LEU A 41 -2.28 -0.20 13.19
CA LEU A 41 -2.43 0.71 12.05
C LEU A 41 -3.39 1.86 12.34
N THR A 42 -3.03 3.07 11.89
CA THR A 42 -3.91 4.24 11.95
C THR A 42 -5.00 4.11 10.87
N LYS A 43 -6.26 4.33 11.25
CA LYS A 43 -7.41 4.28 10.34
C LYS A 43 -7.35 5.38 9.30
N GLY A 44 -7.88 5.11 8.11
CA GLY A 44 -7.98 6.04 7.00
C GLY A 44 -7.06 5.70 5.84
N PHE A 45 -6.83 6.69 4.96
CA PHE A 45 -5.94 6.52 3.81
C PHE A 45 -4.49 6.59 4.26
N SER A 46 -3.75 5.52 4.01
CA SER A 46 -2.36 5.38 4.43
C SER A 46 -1.48 5.06 3.22
N LEU A 47 -0.23 5.51 3.26
CA LEU A 47 0.77 5.17 2.26
C LEU A 47 1.45 3.86 2.65
N ILE A 48 1.56 2.94 1.71
CA ILE A 48 2.36 1.72 1.86
C ILE A 48 3.81 2.02 1.48
N GLN A 49 4.77 1.68 2.33
CA GLN A 49 6.19 1.98 2.13
C GLN A 49 7.10 0.77 2.41
N TYR A 50 8.03 0.51 1.49
CA TYR A 50 9.11 -0.48 1.63
C TYR A 50 10.46 0.24 1.49
N GLU A 51 11.35 0.15 2.48
CA GLU A 51 12.69 0.76 2.44
C GLU A 51 12.69 2.20 1.89
N ASP A 52 11.82 3.06 2.45
CA ASP A 52 11.61 4.46 2.04
C ASP A 52 10.90 4.69 0.70
N PHE A 53 10.67 3.64 -0.10
CA PHE A 53 9.92 3.70 -1.35
C PHE A 53 8.42 3.55 -1.13
N THR A 54 7.66 4.57 -1.53
CA THR A 54 6.20 4.55 -1.47
C THR A 54 5.67 3.69 -2.62
N LEU A 55 4.91 2.64 -2.28
CA LEU A 55 4.36 1.67 -3.24
C LEU A 55 2.93 2.03 -3.68
N GLY A 56 2.19 2.80 -2.88
CA GLY A 56 0.84 3.23 -3.21
C GLY A 56 -0.03 3.47 -1.98
N TRP A 57 -1.34 3.41 -2.18
CA TRP A 57 -2.35 3.68 -1.15
C TRP A 57 -2.96 2.40 -0.58
N ALA A 58 -3.31 2.47 0.69
CA ALA A 58 -4.26 1.58 1.33
C ALA A 58 -5.33 2.39 2.06
N ASN A 59 -6.49 1.77 2.29
CA ASN A 59 -7.50 2.30 3.20
C ASN A 59 -7.64 1.36 4.40
N VAL A 60 -7.14 1.79 5.54
CA VAL A 60 -7.12 1.04 6.80
C VAL A 60 -8.45 1.23 7.53
N LEU A 61 -9.07 0.12 7.88
CA LEU A 61 -10.30 0.02 8.65
C LEU A 61 -10.05 -0.84 9.90
N ASP A 62 -11.05 -0.99 10.77
CA ASP A 62 -10.91 -1.63 12.09
C ASP A 62 -10.16 -2.97 12.11
N ASN A 63 -10.36 -3.82 11.11
CA ASN A 63 -9.72 -5.14 11.05
C ASN A 63 -9.40 -5.56 9.60
N ARG A 64 -9.23 -4.58 8.71
CA ARG A 64 -8.89 -4.84 7.32
C ARG A 64 -8.12 -3.68 6.72
N LEU A 65 -7.17 -4.03 5.87
CA LEU A 65 -6.46 -3.10 5.02
C LEU A 65 -6.95 -3.31 3.58
N ASN A 66 -7.66 -2.33 3.04
CA ASN A 66 -8.06 -2.37 1.65
C ASN A 66 -6.87 -1.94 0.79
N ASN A 67 -6.34 -2.88 0.03
CA ASN A 67 -5.27 -2.64 -0.93
C ASN A 67 -5.81 -1.88 -2.16
N LEU A 68 -5.37 -0.64 -2.34
CA LEU A 68 -5.83 0.23 -3.44
C LEU A 68 -4.86 0.22 -4.64
N TYR A 69 -3.97 -0.77 -4.71
CA TYR A 69 -3.06 -0.94 -5.84
C TYR A 69 -3.84 -1.19 -7.16
N PRO A 70 -3.44 -0.56 -8.29
CA PRO A 70 -4.10 -0.76 -9.58
C PRO A 70 -4.13 -2.24 -9.97
N ALA A 71 -5.30 -2.74 -10.36
CA ALA A 71 -5.48 -4.16 -10.70
C ALA A 71 -4.74 -4.53 -11.99
N GLU A 72 -4.62 -3.57 -12.91
CA GLU A 72 -3.90 -3.70 -14.16
C GLU A 72 -2.37 -3.81 -13.97
N TRP A 73 -1.85 -3.32 -12.83
CA TRP A 73 -0.41 -3.32 -12.54
C TRP A 73 0.02 -4.44 -11.60
N ARG A 74 -0.93 -5.27 -11.15
CA ARG A 74 -0.61 -6.34 -10.20
C ARG A 74 0.42 -7.30 -10.79
N ILE A 75 1.43 -7.62 -10.00
CA ILE A 75 2.39 -8.65 -10.39
C ILE A 75 1.73 -10.02 -10.32
N ARG A 76 2.08 -10.91 -11.24
CA ARG A 76 1.60 -12.29 -11.28
C ARG A 76 2.80 -13.21 -11.10
N MET A 77 2.62 -14.27 -10.33
CA MET A 77 3.59 -15.37 -10.33
C MET A 77 3.52 -16.04 -11.71
N ALA A 78 4.66 -16.43 -12.28
CA ALA A 78 4.67 -17.41 -13.36
C ALA A 78 4.02 -18.69 -12.79
N GLY A 79 2.96 -19.18 -13.42
CA GLY A 79 2.42 -20.48 -13.07
C GLY A 79 3.50 -21.52 -13.32
N ASN A 80 3.81 -22.33 -12.30
CA ASN A 80 4.59 -23.56 -12.47
C ASN A 80 3.82 -24.56 -13.35
#